data_AF-A0A4R6FQL1-F1
#
_entry.id   AF-A0A4R6FQL1-F1
#
_cell.length_a   1.000
_cell.length_b   1.000
_cell.length_c   1.000
_cell.angle_alpha   90.00
_cell.angle_beta   90.00
_cell.angle_gamma   90.00
#
_symmetry.space_group_name_H-M   'P 1'
#
loop_
_entity.id
_entity.type
_entity.pdbx_description
1 polymer ?
#
loop_
_entity_poly.entity_id
_entity_poly.type
_entity_poly.pdbx_seq_one_letter_code
_entity_poly.pdbx_strand_id
1 'polypeptide(L)'
;MSPRRSQSPRCVVPGCTHDRPKGHRLCRRCYAALPAEIRGGILNAWFARPRRMIAYRQWVRAAGTFMKARRQSRAPATYQNTARLLGERD
;
A
#
# COMPACT_ATOMS: atom_id res chain seq x y z
N MET A 1 25.00 12.38 -23.21
CA MET A 1 24.89 11.46 -22.05
C MET A 1 23.68 11.88 -21.20
N SER A 2 22.54 11.20 -21.33
CA SER A 2 21.36 11.48 -20.49
C SER A 2 21.62 10.93 -19.08
N PRO A 3 21.38 11.71 -18.01
CA PRO A 3 21.53 11.18 -16.66
C PRO A 3 20.52 10.04 -16.48
N ARG A 4 21.00 8.84 -16.14
CA ARG A 4 20.14 7.74 -15.72
C ARG A 4 19.38 8.26 -14.50
N ARG A 5 18.13 8.70 -14.68
CA ARG A 5 17.24 9.03 -13.56
C ARG A 5 17.33 7.84 -12.62
N SER A 6 17.95 8.05 -11.46
CA SER A 6 18.05 7.04 -10.43
C SER A 6 16.61 6.72 -10.06
N GLN A 7 16.08 5.61 -10.59
CA GLN A 7 14.71 5.20 -10.36
C GLN A 7 14.60 5.02 -8.85
N SER A 8 13.90 5.95 -8.20
CA SER A 8 13.68 5.85 -6.78
C SER A 8 12.95 4.53 -6.55
N PRO A 9 13.45 3.66 -5.65
CA PRO A 9 12.86 2.36 -5.51
C PRO A 9 11.41 2.53 -5.02
N ARG A 10 10.47 1.81 -5.64
CA ARG A 10 9.04 1.91 -5.31
C ARG A 10 8.77 1.48 -3.87
N CYS A 11 7.68 2.00 -3.29
CA CYS A 11 7.15 1.55 -2.02
C CYS A 11 6.93 0.03 -2.00
N VAL A 12 7.21 -0.62 -0.88
CA VAL A 12 7.09 -2.09 -0.75
C VAL A 12 5.63 -2.56 -0.62
N VAL A 13 4.69 -1.66 -0.33
CA VAL A 13 3.29 -1.99 -0.12
C VAL A 13 2.65 -2.39 -1.45
N PRO A 14 2.02 -3.58 -1.56
CA PRO A 14 1.36 -4.02 -2.78
C PRO A 14 0.30 -3.02 -3.26
N GLY A 15 0.33 -2.70 -4.55
CA GLY A 15 -0.60 -1.75 -5.16
C GLY A 15 -0.37 -0.28 -4.78
N CYS A 16 0.79 0.06 -4.21
CA CYS A 16 1.27 1.43 -4.09
C CYS A 16 2.20 1.76 -5.26
N THR A 17 1.94 2.86 -5.96
CA THR A 17 2.75 3.33 -7.09
C THR A 17 3.71 4.45 -6.72
N HIS A 18 3.72 4.87 -5.45
CA HIS A 18 4.57 5.97 -4.99
C HIS A 18 6.01 5.53 -4.71
N ASP A 19 6.94 6.43 -4.99
CA ASP A 19 8.35 6.26 -4.65
C ASP A 19 8.57 6.34 -3.14
N ARG A 20 9.55 5.59 -2.64
CA ARG A 20 9.99 5.67 -1.25
C ARG A 20 11.23 6.56 -1.11
N PRO A 21 11.39 7.29 0.01
CA PRO A 21 12.65 7.98 0.30
C PRO A 21 13.82 6.99 0.37
N LYS A 22 15.03 7.45 0.04
CA LYS A 22 16.26 6.64 0.11
C LYS A 22 16.40 6.05 1.52
N GLY A 23 16.69 4.74 1.62
CA GLY A 23 16.85 4.04 2.90
C GLY A 23 15.55 3.59 3.59
N HIS A 24 14.39 4.17 3.26
CA HIS A 24 13.10 3.79 3.85
C HIS A 24 12.42 2.68 3.05
N ARG A 25 11.58 1.83 3.68
CA ARG A 25 10.82 0.80 2.93
C ARG A 25 9.46 1.29 2.45
N LEU A 26 8.89 2.25 3.16
CA LEU A 26 7.56 2.80 2.90
C LEU A 26 7.67 4.21 2.30
N CYS A 27 6.77 4.57 1.38
CA CYS A 27 6.57 5.95 0.98
C CYS A 27 5.89 6.74 2.12
N ARG A 28 5.97 8.08 2.08
CA ARG A 28 5.36 8.95 3.12
C ARG A 28 3.85 8.68 3.30
N ARG A 29 3.13 8.44 2.21
CA ARG A 29 1.68 8.16 2.22
C ARG A 29 1.36 6.85 2.93
N CYS A 30 2.04 5.75 2.59
CA CYS A 30 1.84 4.47 3.27
C CYS A 30 2.31 4.52 4.73
N TYR A 31 3.38 5.26 5.02
CA TYR A 31 3.86 5.44 6.39
C TYR A 31 2.87 6.22 7.28
N ALA A 32 2.10 7.15 6.72
CA ALA A 32 1.06 7.86 7.45
C ALA A 32 -0.26 7.06 7.53
N ALA A 33 -0.58 6.27 6.51
CA ALA A 33 -1.85 5.57 6.42
C ALA A 33 -1.89 4.22 7.17
N LEU A 34 -0.76 3.53 7.29
CA LEU A 34 -0.69 2.21 7.92
C LEU A 34 -0.70 2.31 9.46
N PRO A 35 -1.36 1.37 10.15
CA PRO A 35 -1.28 1.24 11.61
C PRO A 35 0.18 1.13 12.10
N ALA A 36 0.44 1.63 13.31
CA ALA A 36 1.77 1.58 13.92
C ALA A 36 2.33 0.15 14.00
N GLU A 37 1.49 -0.82 14.32
CA GLU A 37 1.84 -2.24 14.38
C GLU A 37 2.39 -2.76 13.05
N ILE A 38 1.66 -2.53 11.94
CA ILE A 38 2.09 -2.98 10.61
C ILE A 38 3.38 -2.27 10.19
N ARG A 39 3.51 -0.97 10.44
CA ARG A 39 4.74 -0.21 10.13
C ARG A 39 5.93 -0.76 10.92
N GLY A 40 5.75 -0.94 12.23
CA GLY A 40 6.75 -1.52 13.12
C GLY A 40 7.16 -2.91 12.66
N GLY A 41 6.20 -3.78 12.37
CA GLY A 41 6.45 -5.12 11.86
C GLY A 41 7.30 -5.16 10.59
N ILE A 42 7.01 -4.30 9.61
CA ILE A 42 7.79 -4.19 8.37
C ILE A 42 9.22 -3.74 8.66
N LEU A 43 9.38 -2.65 9.43
CA LEU A 43 10.70 -2.06 9.68
C LEU A 43 11.55 -2.98 10.56
N ASN A 44 10.98 -3.52 11.64
CA ASN A 44 11.66 -4.44 12.55
C ASN A 44 12.10 -5.71 11.83
N ALA A 45 11.23 -6.33 11.02
CA ALA A 45 11.61 -7.54 10.28
C ALA A 45 12.70 -7.28 9.22
N TRP A 46 12.70 -6.10 8.61
CA TRP A 46 13.69 -5.71 7.60
C TRP A 46 15.05 -5.34 8.20
N PHE A 47 15.06 -4.61 9.31
CA PHE A 47 16.28 -4.13 9.96
C PHE A 47 16.85 -5.12 10.99
N ALA A 48 16.10 -6.17 11.35
CA ALA A 48 16.60 -7.25 12.21
C ALA A 48 17.86 -7.93 11.65
N ARG A 49 18.66 -8.46 12.58
CA ARG A 49 19.85 -9.28 12.31
C ARG A 49 19.71 -10.59 13.09
N PRO A 50 19.54 -11.75 12.42
CA PRO A 50 19.37 -11.92 10.97
C PRO A 50 18.06 -11.32 10.46
N ARG A 51 18.01 -10.96 9.17
CA ARG A 51 16.80 -10.43 8.53
C ARG A 51 15.70 -11.49 8.54
N ARG A 52 14.52 -11.14 9.06
CA ARG A 52 13.38 -12.05 9.15
C ARG A 52 12.53 -11.95 7.90
N MET A 53 13.03 -12.47 6.78
CA MET A 53 12.40 -12.30 5.45
C MET A 53 10.97 -12.85 5.37
N ILE A 54 10.66 -13.95 6.07
CA ILE A 54 9.31 -14.52 6.11
C ILE A 54 8.36 -13.54 6.82
N ALA A 55 8.72 -13.08 8.01
CA ALA A 55 7.95 -12.08 8.76
C ALA A 55 7.79 -10.79 7.95
N TYR A 56 8.86 -10.32 7.30
CA TYR A 56 8.81 -9.15 6.42
C TYR A 56 7.76 -9.31 5.31
N ARG A 57 7.75 -10.45 4.61
CA ARG A 57 6.75 -10.73 3.56
C ARG A 57 5.32 -10.83 4.10
N GLN A 58 5.13 -11.33 5.33
CA GLN A 58 3.82 -11.37 5.98
C GLN A 58 3.31 -9.96 6.29
N TRP A 59 4.16 -9.11 6.89
CA TRP A 59 3.81 -7.73 7.19
C TRP A 59 3.56 -6.88 5.93
N VAL A 60 4.32 -7.10 4.86
CA VAL A 60 4.07 -6.45 3.56
C VAL A 60 2.73 -6.87 2.97
N ARG A 61 2.34 -8.14 3.07
CA ARG A 61 1.02 -8.62 2.65
C ARG A 61 -0.09 -7.99 3.49
N ALA A 62 0.06 -7.97 4.82
CA ALA A 62 -0.89 -7.32 5.73
C ALA A 62 -1.08 -5.82 5.39
N ALA A 63 0.00 -5.10 5.09
CA ALA A 63 -0.07 -3.71 4.64
C ALA A 63 -0.84 -3.55 3.31
N GLY A 64 -0.64 -4.46 2.36
CA GLY A 64 -1.38 -4.50 1.11
C GLY A 64 -2.89 -4.71 1.34
N THR A 65 -3.25 -5.69 2.17
CA THR A 65 -4.65 -5.97 2.54
C THR A 65 -5.29 -4.77 3.22
N PHE A 66 -4.62 -4.15 4.19
CA PHE A 66 -5.12 -2.96 4.88
C PHE A 66 -5.39 -1.80 3.90
N MET A 67 -4.43 -1.51 3.01
CA MET A 67 -4.58 -0.43 2.03
C MET A 67 -5.64 -0.74 0.96
N LYS A 68 -5.88 -2.01 0.65
CA LYS A 68 -6.98 -2.43 -0.23
C LYS A 68 -8.33 -2.22 0.47
N ALA A 69 -8.48 -2.69 1.70
CA ALA A 69 -9.69 -2.50 2.50
C ALA A 69 -10.00 -1.00 2.69
N ARG A 70 -9.00 -0.20 3.07
CA ARG A 70 -9.15 1.26 3.21
C ARG A 70 -9.58 1.95 1.91
N ARG A 71 -9.12 1.46 0.75
CA ARG A 71 -9.59 1.96 -0.56
C ARG A 71 -11.04 1.59 -0.82
N GLN A 72 -11.45 0.37 -0.49
CA GLN A 72 -12.84 -0.08 -0.61
C GLN A 72 -13.77 0.73 0.30
N SER A 73 -13.40 0.98 1.55
CA SER A 73 -14.19 1.80 2.47
C SER A 73 -14.27 3.28 2.09
N ARG A 74 -13.33 3.78 1.28
CA ARG A 74 -13.30 5.17 0.81
C ARG A 74 -13.92 5.33 -0.59
N ALA A 75 -14.19 4.22 -1.29
CA ALA A 75 -14.93 4.28 -2.54
C ALA A 75 -16.35 4.76 -2.23
N PRO A 76 -16.84 5.81 -2.91
CA PRO A 76 -18.20 6.26 -2.68
C PRO A 76 -19.15 5.13 -3.09
N ALA A 77 -20.21 4.92 -2.29
CA ALA A 77 -21.23 3.88 -2.48
C ALA A 77 -22.12 4.09 -3.72
N THR A 78 -21.58 4.69 -4.78
CA THR A 78 -22.32 5.23 -5.93
C THR A 78 -22.25 4.33 -7.16
N TYR A 79 -21.88 3.05 -7.00
CA TYR A 79 -21.85 2.09 -8.12
C TYR A 79 -22.71 0.84 -7.90
N GLN A 80 -23.60 0.83 -6.89
CA GLN A 80 -24.57 -0.26 -6.72
C GLN A 80 -26.02 0.14 -7.04
N ASN A 81 -26.32 1.44 -7.18
CA ASN A 81 -27.69 1.91 -7.42
C ASN A 81 -27.96 2.44 -8.84
N THR A 82 -26.96 2.58 -9.71
CA THR A 82 -27.18 3.09 -11.08
C THR A 82 -27.80 2.07 -12.02
N ALA A 83 -27.72 0.76 -11.72
CA ALA A 83 -28.36 -0.28 -12.52
C ALA A 83 -29.87 -0.44 -12.24
N ARG A 84 -30.40 0.12 -11.14
CA ARG A 84 -31.82 0.00 -10.77
C ARG A 84 -32.66 1.22 -11.18
N LEU A 85 -32.06 2.37 -11.43
CA LEU A 85 -32.75 3.62 -11.81
C LEU A 85 -32.98 3.78 -13.32
N LEU A 86 -32.46 2.89 -14.16
CA LEU A 86 -32.61 2.94 -15.62
C LEU A 86 -33.56 1.86 -16.17
N GLY A 87 -34.21 1.08 -15.30
CA GLY A 87 -35.09 -0.04 -15.66
C GLY A 87 -36.58 0.19 -15.45
N GLU A 88 -37.02 1.36 -15.00
CA GLU A 88 -38.44 1.73 -14.96
C GLU A 88 -38.72 2.75 -16.06
N ARG A 89 -38.87 2.25 -17.28
CA ARG A 89 -39.57 2.92 -18.37
C ARG A 89 -40.34 1.87 -19.17
N ASP A 90 -41.66 1.93 -19.00
CA ASP A 90 -42.75 1.29 -19.75
C ASP A 90 -42.78 -0.25 -19.84
#